data_AF-A0A1C6C1C3-F1
#
_entry.id   AF-A0A1C6C1C3-F1
#
_cell.length_a   1.000
_cell.length_b   1.000
_cell.length_c   1.000
_cell.angle_alpha   90.00
_cell.angle_beta   90.00
_cell.angle_gamma   90.00
#
_symmetry.space_group_name_H-M   'P 1'
#
loop_
_entity.id
_entity.type
_entity.pdbx_description
1 polymer ?
#
loop_
_entity_poly.entity_id
_entity_poly.type
_entity_poly.pdbx_seq_one_letter_code
_entity_poly.pdbx_strand_id
1 'polypeptide(L)' 'MLICDYIVESIDGDYAHLRRTDLPEEELKLVARALLPFDITEGCRLHYEMMQYTIID' A
#
# COMPACT_ATOMS: atom_id res chain seq x y z
N MET A 1 -16.28 -8.02 -4.46
CA MET A 1 -15.67 -6.69 -4.23
C MET A 1 -14.26 -6.96 -3.74
N LEU A 2 -13.23 -6.45 -4.42
CA LEU A 2 -11.83 -6.73 -4.04
C LEU A 2 -11.47 -5.80 -2.88
N ILE A 3 -11.25 -6.38 -1.70
CA ILE A 3 -10.86 -5.67 -0.48
C ILE A 3 -9.59 -6.34 0.02
N CYS A 4 -8.51 -5.58 0.20
CA CYS A 4 -7.23 -6.09 0.64
C CYS A 4 -6.50 -5.06 1.50
N ASP A 5 -5.73 -5.51 2.47
CA ASP A 5 -4.85 -4.64 3.25
C ASP A 5 -3.40 -4.80 2.78
N TYR A 6 -2.70 -3.68 2.77
CA TYR A 6 -1.31 -3.57 2.39
C TYR A 6 -0.51 -2.91 3.51
N ILE A 7 0.77 -3.25 3.61
CA ILE A 7 1.76 -2.56 4.41
C ILE A 7 2.75 -1.91 3.46
N VAL A 8 3.06 -0.64 3.66
CA VAL A 8 4.13 0.04 2.94
C VAL A 8 5.46 -0.51 3.44
N GLU A 9 6.17 -1.33 2.65
CA GLU A 9 7.47 -1.88 3.05
C GLU A 9 8.60 -0.86 2.86
N SER A 10 8.61 -0.14 1.74
CA SER A 10 9.58 0.92 1.47
C SER A 10 8.99 2.00 0.57
N ILE A 11 9.58 3.20 0.63
CA ILE A 11 9.26 4.31 -0.28
C ILE A 11 10.52 4.73 -1.02
N ASP A 12 10.52 4.54 -2.34
CA ASP A 12 11.62 4.83 -3.24
C ASP A 12 11.25 5.99 -4.17
N GLY A 13 11.53 7.22 -3.71
CA GLY A 13 11.24 8.43 -4.47
C GLY A 13 9.75 8.68 -4.66
N ASP A 14 9.26 8.50 -5.90
CA ASP A 14 7.86 8.64 -6.31
C ASP A 14 7.06 7.32 -6.26
N TYR A 15 7.70 6.21 -5.85
CA TYR A 15 7.10 4.89 -5.79
C TYR A 15 7.11 4.34 -4.36
N ALA A 16 6.14 3.49 -4.04
CA ALA A 16 6.03 2.76 -2.79
C ALA A 16 5.87 1.26 -3.07
N HIS A 17 6.56 0.46 -2.28
CA HIS A 17 6.43 -1.00 -2.30
C HIS A 17 5.39 -1.43 -1.27
N LEU A 18 4.30 -2.03 -1.74
CA LEU A 18 3.20 -2.47 -0.88
C LEU A 18 3.22 -4.00 -0.74
N ARG A 19 3.30 -4.48 0.50
CA ARG A 19 3.18 -5.91 0.83
C ARG A 19 1.75 -6.22 1.24
N ARG A 20 1.15 -7.24 0.65
CA ARG A 20 -0.17 -7.73 1.07
C ARG A 20 -0.08 -8.38 2.45
N THR A 21 -1.06 -8.09 3.30
CA THR A 21 -1.15 -8.70 4.63
C THR A 21 -1.71 -10.12 4.58
N ASP A 22 -2.58 -10.41 3.62
CA ASP A 22 -3.22 -11.71 3.43
C ASP A 22 -2.30 -12.72 2.72
N LEU A 23 -1.37 -12.22 1.90
CA LEU A 23 -0.41 -13.01 1.13
C LEU A 23 0.99 -12.39 1.21
N PRO A 24 1.67 -12.49 2.37
CA PRO A 24 2.98 -11.87 2.57
C PRO A 24 4.11 -12.52 1.76
N GLU A 25 3.86 -13.71 1.20
CA GLU A 25 4.80 -14.43 0.31
C GLU A 25 4.71 -13.95 -1.15
N GLU A 26 3.70 -13.15 -1.52
CA GLU A 26 3.64 -12.53 -2.85
C GLU A 26 4.69 -11.42 -3.01
N GLU A 27 5.03 -11.14 -4.27
CA GLU A 27 5.92 -10.05 -4.63
C GLU A 27 5.35 -8.68 -4.19
N LEU A 28 6.26 -7.77 -3.80
CA LEU A 28 5.89 -6.42 -3.42
C LEU A 28 5.25 -5.69 -4.60
N LYS A 29 4.07 -5.12 -4.36
CA LYS A 29 3.36 -4.35 -5.36
C LYS A 29 3.94 -2.94 -5.42
N LEU A 30 4.56 -2.60 -6.55
CA LEU A 30 5.03 -1.24 -6.81
C LEU A 30 3.85 -0.33 -7.19
N VAL A 31 3.62 0.74 -6.41
CA VAL A 31 2.55 1.70 -6.64
C VAL A 31 3.12 3.12 -6.63
N ALA A 32 2.70 3.96 -7.57
CA ALA A 32 3.09 5.36 -7.59
C ALA A 32 2.45 6.11 -6.41
N ARG A 33 3.23 6.93 -5.71
CA ARG A 33 2.77 7.77 -4.58
C ARG A 33 1.63 8.71 -4.95
N ALA A 34 1.55 9.14 -6.21
CA ALA A 34 0.46 9.97 -6.70
C ALA A 34 -0.93 9.30 -6.59
N LEU A 35 -0.97 7.96 -6.49
CA LEU A 35 -2.20 7.18 -6.28
C LEU A 35 -2.49 6.88 -4.81
N LEU A 36 -1.54 7.19 -3.93
CA LEU A 36 -1.62 6.91 -2.51
C LEU A 36 -1.92 8.21 -1.75
N PRO A 37 -2.43 8.12 -0.51
CA PRO A 37 -2.59 9.28 0.35
C PRO A 37 -1.25 9.99 0.61
N PHE A 38 -1.27 11.30 0.83
CA PHE A 38 -0.05 12.10 0.98
C PHE A 38 0.73 11.80 2.27
N ASP A 39 0.06 11.27 3.30
CA ASP A 39 0.64 11.02 4.63
C ASP A 39 1.20 9.59 4.80
N ILE A 40 1.44 8.85 3.71
CA ILE A 40 2.00 7.50 3.83
C ILE A 40 3.44 7.54 4.36
N THR A 41 3.76 6.61 5.24
CA THR A 41 5.14 6.34 5.67
C THR A 41 5.47 4.86 5.54
N GLU A 42 6.76 4.52 5.57
CA GLU A 42 7.20 3.13 5.66
C GLU A 42 6.64 2.49 6.95
N GLY A 43 6.09 1.30 6.84
CA GLY A 43 5.37 0.60 7.89
C GLY A 43 3.87 0.91 8.00
N CYS A 44 3.37 1.98 7.35
CA CYS A 44 1.94 2.31 7.39
C CYS A 44 1.08 1.20 6.76
N ARG A 45 -0.15 1.08 7.28
CA ARG A 45 -1.15 0.17 6.73
C ARG A 45 -2.12 0.92 5.84
N LEU A 46 -2.36 0.34 4.67
CA LEU A 46 -3.28 0.84 3.66
C LEU A 46 -4.41 -0.17 3.46
N HIS A 47 -5.64 0.32 3.53
CA HIS A 47 -6.82 -0.42 3.14
C HIS A 47 -7.15 -0.12 1.67
N TYR A 48 -7.18 -1.14 0.84
CA TYR A 48 -7.60 -1.03 -0.55
C TYR A 48 -9.05 -1.51 -0.72
N GLU A 49 -9.92 -0.59 -1.11
CA GLU A 49 -11.32 -0.87 -1.41
C GLU A 49 -11.81 0.07 -2.53
N MET A 50 -12.65 -0.44 -3.44
CA MET A 50 -13.27 0.40 -4.50
C MET A 50 -12.27 1.22 -5.33
N MET A 51 -11.11 0.64 -5.65
CA MET A 51 -10.01 1.29 -6.37
C MET A 51 -9.37 2.48 -5.63
N GLN A 52 -9.58 2.61 -4.32
CA GLN A 52 -8.98 3.65 -3.49
C GLN A 52 -8.15 3.02 -2.36
N TYR A 53 -7.06 3.71 -2.01
CA TYR A 53 -6.24 3.37 -0.85
C TYR A 53 -6.54 4.36 0.28
N THR A 54 -6.83 3.85 1.47
CA THR A 54 -7.05 4.66 2.67
C THR A 54 -6.02 4.27 3.72
N ILE A 55 -5.38 5.24 4.36
CA ILE A 55 -4.51 4.96 5.51
C ILE A 55 -5.40 4.53 6.68
N ILE A 56 -5.06 3.41 7.29
CA ILE A 56 -5.73 2.90 8.50
C ILE A 56 -4.81 2.88 9.73
N ASP A 57 -3.53 3.24 9.56
CA ASP A 57 -2.51 3.32 10.63
C ASP A 57 -1.51 4.47 10.37
#